data_AF-A0A1M6F2Z8-F1
#
_entry.id   AF-A0A1M6F2Z8-F1
#
_cell.length_a   1.000
_cell.length_b   1.000
_cell.length_c   1.000
_cell.angle_alpha   90.00
_cell.angle_beta   90.00
_cell.angle_gamma   90.00
#
_symmetry.space_group_name_H-M   'P 1'
#
loop_
_entity.id
_entity.type
_entity.pdbx_description
1 polymer ?
#
loop_
_entity_poly.entity_id
_entity_poly.type
_entity_poly.pdbx_seq_one_letter_code
_entity_poly.pdbx_strand_id
1 'polypeptide(L)'
;MIDFFIQSINFIKIYVIITLIYAMTLGFQKTNYRILITILLISFGTELINSALLFTNKTIGFSSTINVILHNGLWLLLLLKNSKSKKVMEAVTIIFFSYAFLNLFLLEGTDKFNYITFIVGALLYIGAFIWESFHHLKLENFSFFTANKYLLLAAPVLFFFGLSFVFGFKSKELASTIVFGNIKLYALIMTVVNVIYYTLLNIYIFREKRAQHV
;
A
#
# COMPACT_ATOMS: atom_id res chain seq x y z
N MET A 1 31.12 2.49 1.38
CA MET A 1 29.99 2.02 2.25
C MET A 1 28.90 3.10 2.33
N ILE A 2 29.27 4.34 2.67
CA ILE A 2 28.36 5.51 2.63
C ILE A 2 27.89 5.81 1.20
N ASP A 3 28.77 5.72 0.20
CA ASP A 3 28.41 6.04 -1.20
C ASP A 3 27.38 5.09 -1.82
N PHE A 4 27.40 3.79 -1.46
CA PHE A 4 26.37 2.83 -1.89
C PHE A 4 25.04 3.11 -1.19
N PHE A 5 25.08 3.46 0.10
CA PHE A 5 23.88 3.88 0.83
C PHE A 5 23.26 5.12 0.18
N ILE A 6 24.07 6.15 -0.12
CA ILE A 6 23.61 7.39 -0.78
C ILE A 6 23.06 7.11 -2.19
N GLN A 7 23.73 6.28 -3.00
CA GLN A 7 23.22 5.88 -4.32
C GLN A 7 21.93 5.05 -4.26
N SER A 8 21.70 4.33 -3.15
CA SER A 8 20.49 3.52 -2.94
C SER A 8 19.30 4.32 -2.39
N ILE A 9 19.52 5.55 -1.93
CA ILE A 9 18.45 6.43 -1.42
C ILE A 9 17.71 7.02 -2.62
N ASN A 10 16.58 6.41 -2.94
CA ASN A 10 15.59 6.98 -3.85
C ASN A 10 14.69 7.96 -3.07
N PHE A 11 14.26 9.02 -3.74
CA PHE A 11 13.23 9.96 -3.27
C PHE A 11 12.04 9.27 -2.58
N ILE A 12 11.56 8.13 -3.10
CA ILE A 12 10.46 7.37 -2.49
C ILE A 12 10.80 6.91 -1.07
N LYS A 13 12.02 6.40 -0.84
CA LYS A 13 12.48 5.93 0.48
C LYS A 13 12.50 7.07 1.50
N ILE A 14 13.01 8.24 1.10
CA ILE A 14 12.98 9.46 1.93
C ILE A 14 11.53 9.79 2.28
N TYR A 15 10.63 9.72 1.30
CA TYR A 15 9.23 10.09 1.52
C TYR A 15 8.52 9.14 2.49
N VAL A 16 8.80 7.83 2.41
CA VAL A 16 8.32 6.85 3.39
C VAL A 16 8.80 7.18 4.80
N ILE A 17 10.09 7.50 4.95
CA ILE A 17 10.70 7.82 6.26
C ILE A 17 10.05 9.07 6.86
N ILE A 18 9.91 10.15 6.08
CA ILE A 18 9.26 11.38 6.54
C ILE A 18 7.83 11.09 6.98
N THR A 19 7.08 10.33 6.18
CA THR A 19 5.69 9.98 6.49
C THR A 19 5.60 9.09 7.73
N LEU A 20 6.52 8.15 7.92
CA LEU A 20 6.61 7.29 9.10
C LEU A 20 6.90 8.12 10.37
N ILE A 21 7.92 8.98 10.34
CA ILE A 21 8.25 9.87 11.46
C ILE A 21 7.04 10.74 11.80
N TYR A 22 6.37 11.28 10.78
CA TYR A 22 5.20 12.11 11.01
C TYR A 22 4.03 11.31 11.59
N ALA A 23 3.77 10.10 11.10
CA ALA A 23 2.73 9.21 11.62
C ALA A 23 2.97 8.80 13.08
N MET A 24 4.23 8.58 13.47
CA MET A 24 4.59 8.27 14.87
C MET A 24 4.12 9.36 15.84
N THR A 25 4.04 10.61 15.39
CA THR A 25 3.56 11.71 16.23
C THR A 25 2.08 11.58 16.63
N LEU A 26 1.27 10.77 15.93
CA LEU A 26 -0.12 10.46 16.31
C LEU A 26 -0.22 9.55 17.55
N GLY A 27 0.87 8.84 17.88
CA GLY A 27 0.87 7.81 18.91
C GLY A 27 0.01 6.59 18.57
N PHE A 28 -0.08 5.66 19.53
CA PHE A 28 -0.74 4.35 19.35
C PHE A 28 -2.16 4.28 19.95
N GLN A 29 -2.78 5.43 20.23
CA GLN A 29 -4.03 5.51 20.98
C GLN A 29 -5.23 4.98 20.17
N LYS A 30 -5.39 5.43 18.92
CA LYS A 30 -6.49 4.97 18.05
C LYS A 30 -6.02 3.79 17.20
N THR A 31 -6.85 2.76 17.07
CA THR A 31 -6.53 1.59 16.24
C THR A 31 -6.25 1.93 14.77
N ASN A 32 -6.89 2.96 14.21
CA ASN A 32 -6.58 3.38 12.83
C ASN A 32 -5.14 3.87 12.72
N TYR A 33 -4.64 4.58 13.74
CA TYR A 33 -3.26 5.05 13.77
C TYR A 33 -2.30 3.88 13.92
N ARG A 34 -2.63 2.93 14.81
CA ARG A 34 -1.83 1.71 14.98
C ARG A 34 -1.67 0.97 13.64
N ILE A 35 -2.77 0.72 12.93
CA ILE A 35 -2.72 0.03 11.62
C ILE A 35 -1.90 0.86 10.62
N LEU A 36 -2.12 2.17 10.52
CA LEU A 36 -1.35 3.04 9.62
C LEU A 36 0.15 3.02 9.92
N ILE A 37 0.53 3.15 11.20
CA ILE A 37 1.93 3.09 11.63
C ILE A 37 2.51 1.71 11.30
N THR A 38 1.76 0.62 11.51
CA THR A 38 2.18 -0.73 11.12
C THR A 38 2.40 -0.86 9.60
N ILE A 39 1.51 -0.29 8.78
CA ILE A 39 1.68 -0.25 7.30
C ILE A 39 2.99 0.46 6.94
N LEU A 40 3.25 1.63 7.54
CA LEU A 40 4.45 2.42 7.27
C LEU A 40 5.73 1.73 7.78
N LEU A 41 5.67 1.07 8.94
CA LEU A 41 6.78 0.28 9.48
C LEU A 41 7.12 -0.91 8.59
N ILE A 42 6.12 -1.63 8.09
CA ILE A 42 6.33 -2.76 7.17
C ILE A 42 6.91 -2.28 5.85
N SER A 43 6.42 -1.15 5.32
CA SER A 43 6.95 -0.55 4.10
C SER A 43 8.42 -0.15 4.28
N PHE A 44 8.73 0.56 5.38
CA PHE A 44 10.09 0.96 5.71
C PHE A 44 11.03 -0.23 5.95
N GLY A 45 10.59 -1.22 6.73
CA GLY A 45 11.35 -2.44 7.00
C GLY A 45 11.62 -3.23 5.73
N THR A 46 10.66 -3.32 4.82
CA THR A 46 10.84 -3.97 3.51
C THR A 46 11.89 -3.25 2.68
N GLU A 47 11.89 -1.91 2.64
CA GLU A 47 12.91 -1.14 1.93
C GLU A 47 14.32 -1.39 2.49
N LEU A 48 14.46 -1.48 3.82
CA LEU A 48 15.73 -1.83 4.47
C LEU A 48 16.18 -3.25 4.11
N ILE A 49 15.28 -4.23 4.23
CA ILE A 49 15.57 -5.63 3.90
C ILE A 49 15.94 -5.76 2.42
N ASN A 50 15.17 -5.16 1.52
CA ASN A 50 15.44 -5.20 0.08
C ASN A 50 16.78 -4.56 -0.25
N SER A 51 17.14 -3.44 0.40
CA SER A 51 18.44 -2.79 0.20
C SER A 51 19.59 -3.69 0.66
N ALA A 52 19.45 -4.37 1.81
CA ALA A 52 20.45 -5.31 2.32
C ALA A 52 20.58 -6.57 1.46
N LEU A 53 19.47 -7.10 0.95
CA LEU A 53 19.46 -8.26 0.04
C LEU A 53 20.13 -7.91 -1.29
N LEU A 54 19.81 -6.76 -1.88
CA LEU A 54 20.45 -6.29 -3.11
C LEU A 54 21.95 -6.07 -2.93
N PHE A 55 22.39 -5.54 -1.77
CA PHE A 55 23.81 -5.40 -1.45
C PHE A 55 24.55 -6.75 -1.41
N THR A 56 23.86 -7.83 -1.03
CA THR A 56 24.41 -9.19 -1.00
C THR A 56 24.12 -9.99 -2.27
N ASN A 57 23.66 -9.33 -3.35
CA ASN A 57 23.23 -9.96 -4.61
C ASN A 57 22.16 -11.05 -4.45
N LYS A 58 21.34 -10.96 -3.40
CA LYS A 58 20.22 -11.87 -3.15
C LYS A 58 18.92 -11.34 -3.77
N THR A 59 18.03 -12.26 -4.13
CA THR A 59 16.72 -11.95 -4.70
C THR A 59 15.80 -11.27 -3.67
N ILE A 60 15.07 -10.23 -4.10
CA ILE A 60 14.07 -9.53 -3.28
C ILE A 60 12.63 -10.06 -3.46
N GLY A 61 12.45 -11.14 -4.22
CA GLY A 61 11.13 -11.69 -4.56
C GLY A 61 10.32 -12.05 -3.32
N PHE A 62 10.89 -12.86 -2.43
CA PHE A 62 10.25 -13.28 -1.19
C PHE A 62 9.88 -12.12 -0.27
N SER A 63 10.83 -11.23 0.05
CA SER A 63 10.58 -10.07 0.92
C SER A 63 9.51 -9.15 0.36
N SER A 64 9.52 -8.92 -0.95
CA SER A 64 8.51 -8.11 -1.64
C SER A 64 7.12 -8.78 -1.64
N THR A 65 7.07 -10.11 -1.79
CA THR A 65 5.83 -10.90 -1.67
C THR A 65 5.23 -10.79 -0.27
N ILE A 66 6.05 -10.97 0.78
CA ILE A 66 5.57 -10.82 2.18
C ILE A 66 5.06 -9.40 2.42
N ASN A 67 5.78 -8.39 1.95
CA ASN A 67 5.34 -7.00 2.02
C ASN A 67 3.97 -6.79 1.36
N VAL A 68 3.75 -7.34 0.16
CA VAL A 68 2.45 -7.22 -0.53
C VAL A 68 1.32 -7.86 0.27
N ILE A 69 1.54 -9.06 0.84
CA ILE A 69 0.53 -9.75 1.65
C ILE A 69 0.15 -8.88 2.85
N LEU A 70 1.16 -8.40 3.58
CA LEU A 70 0.94 -7.59 4.77
C LEU A 70 0.34 -6.22 4.44
N HIS A 71 0.84 -5.55 3.42
CA HIS A 71 0.38 -4.23 3.01
C HIS A 71 -1.08 -4.27 2.54
N ASN A 72 -1.44 -5.17 1.63
CA ASN A 72 -2.81 -5.32 1.15
C ASN A 72 -3.74 -5.79 2.28
N GLY A 73 -3.29 -6.74 3.10
CA GLY A 73 -4.05 -7.25 4.24
C GLY A 73 -4.36 -6.17 5.27
N LEU A 74 -3.37 -5.35 5.64
CA LEU A 74 -3.57 -4.24 6.59
C LEU A 74 -4.50 -3.17 6.04
N TRP A 75 -4.43 -2.87 4.74
CA TRP A 75 -5.37 -1.96 4.11
C TRP A 75 -6.80 -2.52 4.15
N LEU A 76 -7.01 -3.80 3.82
CA LEU A 76 -8.31 -4.46 3.94
C LEU A 76 -8.82 -4.46 5.39
N LEU A 77 -7.96 -4.72 6.37
CA LEU A 77 -8.33 -4.61 7.79
C LEU A 77 -8.74 -3.19 8.18
N LEU A 78 -8.08 -2.18 7.62
CA LEU A 78 -8.43 -0.77 7.82
C LEU A 78 -9.80 -0.45 7.22
N LEU A 79 -10.10 -0.96 6.02
CA LEU A 79 -11.41 -0.84 5.38
C LEU A 79 -12.50 -1.56 6.18
N LEU A 80 -12.30 -2.83 6.55
CA LEU A 80 -13.19 -3.60 7.41
C LEU A 80 -13.52 -2.84 8.69
N LYS A 81 -12.52 -2.26 9.36
CA LYS A 81 -12.72 -1.53 10.61
C LYS A 81 -13.56 -0.26 10.45
N ASN A 82 -13.52 0.39 9.30
CA ASN A 82 -14.21 1.66 9.09
C ASN A 82 -15.48 1.54 8.24
N SER A 83 -15.78 0.36 7.71
CA SER A 83 -17.01 0.05 6.96
C SER A 83 -18.22 -0.20 7.87
N LYS A 84 -19.41 0.19 7.40
CA LYS A 84 -20.72 -0.19 7.99
C LYS A 84 -21.06 -1.65 7.72
N SER A 85 -20.67 -2.16 6.56
CA SER A 85 -20.98 -3.51 6.08
C SER A 85 -19.92 -4.54 6.48
N LYS A 86 -19.77 -4.74 7.79
CA LYS A 86 -18.72 -5.59 8.39
C LYS A 86 -18.61 -6.98 7.78
N LYS A 87 -19.74 -7.68 7.62
CA LYS A 87 -19.76 -9.07 7.11
C LYS A 87 -19.19 -9.17 5.69
N VAL A 88 -19.49 -8.20 4.84
CA VAL A 88 -18.97 -8.17 3.46
C VAL A 88 -17.47 -7.93 3.48
N MET A 89 -17.01 -6.95 4.25
CA MET A 89 -15.58 -6.65 4.35
C MET A 89 -14.79 -7.77 5.02
N GLU A 90 -15.39 -8.49 5.96
CA GLU A 90 -14.80 -9.64 6.62
C GLU A 90 -14.63 -10.79 5.61
N ALA A 91 -15.67 -11.09 4.82
CA ALA A 91 -15.58 -12.05 3.73
C ALA A 91 -14.49 -11.67 2.72
N VAL A 92 -14.43 -10.41 2.28
CA VAL A 92 -13.37 -9.93 1.36
C VAL A 92 -11.97 -10.12 1.96
N THR A 93 -11.82 -9.81 3.25
CA THR A 93 -10.53 -9.94 3.95
C THR A 93 -10.12 -11.41 4.08
N ILE A 94 -11.05 -12.30 4.44
CA ILE A 94 -10.81 -13.75 4.52
C ILE A 94 -10.43 -14.29 3.15
N ILE A 95 -11.18 -13.95 2.09
CA ILE A 95 -10.89 -14.37 0.72
C ILE A 95 -9.47 -13.96 0.32
N PHE A 96 -9.06 -12.72 0.63
CA PHE A 96 -7.70 -12.26 0.34
C PHE A 96 -6.64 -13.10 1.06
N PHE A 97 -6.75 -13.30 2.37
CA PHE A 97 -5.75 -14.06 3.13
C PHE A 97 -5.71 -15.54 2.73
N SER A 98 -6.87 -16.16 2.51
CA SER A 98 -6.94 -17.53 1.99
C SER A 98 -6.27 -17.64 0.63
N TYR A 99 -6.54 -16.70 -0.29
CA TYR A 99 -5.89 -16.68 -1.60
C TYR A 99 -4.38 -16.45 -1.50
N ALA A 100 -3.95 -15.47 -0.69
CA ALA A 100 -2.55 -15.15 -0.50
C ALA A 100 -1.76 -16.34 0.06
N PHE A 101 -2.35 -17.06 1.02
CA PHE A 101 -1.77 -18.29 1.58
C PHE A 101 -1.65 -19.37 0.50
N LEU A 102 -2.72 -19.68 -0.22
CA LEU A 102 -2.69 -20.68 -1.29
C LEU A 102 -1.68 -20.31 -2.39
N ASN A 103 -1.62 -19.04 -2.81
CA ASN A 103 -0.71 -18.61 -3.86
C ASN A 103 0.77 -18.68 -3.42
N LEU A 104 1.06 -18.39 -2.14
CA LEU A 104 2.41 -18.45 -1.58
C LEU A 104 2.94 -19.88 -1.51
N PHE A 105 2.10 -20.87 -1.18
CA PHE A 105 2.55 -22.25 -0.97
C PHE A 105 2.30 -23.19 -2.16
N LEU A 106 1.34 -22.90 -3.04
CA LEU A 106 0.89 -23.86 -4.06
C LEU A 106 1.03 -23.38 -5.52
N LEU A 107 1.17 -22.08 -5.77
CA LEU A 107 1.11 -21.52 -7.13
C LEU A 107 2.40 -20.79 -7.53
N GLU A 108 2.52 -19.49 -7.27
CA GLU A 108 3.67 -18.68 -7.70
C GLU A 108 4.90 -18.86 -6.79
N GLY A 109 4.70 -19.36 -5.56
CA GLY A 109 5.78 -19.78 -4.66
C GLY A 109 6.51 -18.61 -3.97
N THR A 110 7.77 -18.86 -3.58
CA THR A 110 8.61 -17.91 -2.82
C THR A 110 9.77 -17.30 -3.61
N ASP A 111 10.16 -17.89 -4.74
CA ASP A 111 11.39 -17.52 -5.45
C ASP A 111 11.26 -16.22 -6.24
N LYS A 112 10.04 -15.89 -6.67
CA LYS A 112 9.72 -14.70 -7.45
C LYS A 112 8.67 -13.86 -6.70
N PHE A 113 8.52 -12.63 -7.16
CA PHE A 113 7.46 -11.76 -6.68
C PHE A 113 6.09 -12.33 -7.08
N ASN A 114 5.15 -12.42 -6.13
CA ASN A 114 3.79 -12.90 -6.37
C ASN A 114 2.90 -11.81 -6.95
N TYR A 115 2.97 -11.68 -8.27
CA TYR A 115 2.17 -10.71 -9.02
C TYR A 115 0.67 -10.94 -8.80
N ILE A 116 0.20 -12.19 -8.76
CA ILE A 116 -1.26 -12.42 -8.66
C ILE A 116 -1.77 -12.04 -7.27
N THR A 117 -1.02 -12.31 -6.20
CA THR A 117 -1.40 -11.88 -4.85
C THR A 117 -1.57 -10.36 -4.78
N PHE A 118 -0.67 -9.61 -5.44
CA PHE A 118 -0.83 -8.16 -5.55
C PHE A 118 -2.11 -7.79 -6.30
N ILE A 119 -2.31 -8.34 -7.50
CA ILE A 119 -3.46 -8.03 -8.38
C ILE A 119 -4.78 -8.34 -7.68
N VAL A 120 -4.91 -9.52 -7.07
CA VAL A 120 -6.12 -9.94 -6.36
C VAL A 120 -6.38 -9.04 -5.15
N GLY A 121 -5.34 -8.74 -4.36
CA GLY A 121 -5.51 -7.82 -3.22
C GLY A 121 -5.91 -6.40 -3.64
N ALA A 122 -5.31 -5.88 -4.72
CA ALA A 122 -5.65 -4.58 -5.29
C ALA A 122 -7.11 -4.55 -5.80
N LEU A 123 -7.52 -5.58 -6.54
CA LEU A 123 -8.89 -5.71 -7.06
C LEU A 123 -9.92 -5.80 -5.93
N LEU A 124 -9.65 -6.64 -4.94
CA LEU A 124 -10.52 -6.81 -3.77
C LEU A 124 -10.63 -5.50 -2.99
N TYR A 125 -9.52 -4.81 -2.75
CA TYR A 125 -9.56 -3.53 -2.03
C TYR A 125 -10.33 -2.46 -2.79
N ILE A 126 -10.02 -2.24 -4.08
CA ILE A 126 -10.67 -1.22 -4.90
C ILE A 126 -12.16 -1.52 -5.04
N GLY A 127 -12.52 -2.77 -5.35
CA GLY A 127 -13.92 -3.19 -5.47
C GLY A 127 -14.69 -3.00 -4.15
N ALA A 128 -14.10 -3.40 -3.03
CA ALA A 128 -14.69 -3.22 -1.70
C ALA A 128 -14.83 -1.74 -1.31
N PHE A 129 -13.84 -0.90 -1.61
CA PHE A 129 -13.89 0.54 -1.36
C PHE A 129 -14.98 1.23 -2.18
N ILE A 130 -15.10 0.89 -3.47
CA ILE A 130 -16.16 1.41 -4.35
C ILE A 130 -17.53 0.97 -3.84
N TRP A 131 -17.69 -0.32 -3.53
CA TRP A 131 -18.95 -0.85 -3.02
C TRP A 131 -19.37 -0.19 -1.70
N GLU A 132 -18.45 -0.02 -0.75
CA GLU A 132 -18.70 0.68 0.50
C GLU A 132 -19.10 2.15 0.25
N SER A 133 -18.43 2.81 -0.70
CA SER A 133 -18.77 4.18 -1.10
C SER A 133 -20.21 4.25 -1.64
N PHE A 134 -20.61 3.35 -2.54
CA PHE A 134 -21.98 3.29 -3.04
C PHE A 134 -23.00 2.95 -1.95
N HIS A 135 -22.63 2.08 -1.00
CA HIS A 135 -23.47 1.79 0.15
C HIS A 135 -23.74 3.06 0.98
N HIS A 136 -22.71 3.86 1.24
CA HIS A 136 -22.86 5.14 1.94
C HIS A 136 -23.66 6.19 1.15
N LEU A 137 -23.49 6.25 -0.18
CA LEU A 137 -24.30 7.12 -1.05
C LEU A 137 -25.78 6.74 -1.03
N LYS A 138 -26.10 5.45 -1.10
CA LYS A 138 -27.48 4.95 -1.04
C LYS A 138 -28.16 5.28 0.29
N LEU A 139 -27.39 5.40 1.37
CA LEU A 139 -27.87 5.80 2.69
C LEU A 139 -27.80 7.31 2.93
N GLU A 140 -27.51 8.11 1.90
CA GLU A 140 -27.36 9.57 1.98
C GLU A 140 -26.36 10.05 3.05
N ASN A 141 -25.38 9.21 3.38
CA ASN A 141 -24.43 9.48 4.45
C ASN A 141 -23.23 10.31 3.96
N PHE A 142 -23.48 11.56 3.60
CA PHE A 142 -22.45 12.49 3.12
C PHE A 142 -21.32 12.74 4.13
N SER A 143 -21.60 12.58 5.43
CA SER A 143 -20.61 12.72 6.51
C SER A 143 -19.44 11.74 6.38
N PHE A 144 -19.65 10.59 5.73
CA PHE A 144 -18.58 9.64 5.46
C PHE A 144 -17.53 10.22 4.50
N PHE A 145 -17.96 10.85 3.40
CA PHE A 145 -17.07 11.38 2.36
C PHE A 145 -16.28 12.61 2.82
N THR A 146 -16.83 13.37 3.76
CA THR A 146 -16.15 14.54 4.34
C THR A 146 -15.30 14.18 5.56
N ALA A 147 -15.45 12.98 6.13
CA ALA A 147 -14.67 12.53 7.26
C ALA A 147 -13.20 12.29 6.88
N ASN A 148 -12.29 12.61 7.79
CA ASN A 148 -10.85 12.36 7.59
C ASN A 148 -10.53 10.87 7.40
N LYS A 149 -11.36 9.96 7.93
CA LYS A 149 -11.24 8.52 7.71
C LYS A 149 -11.41 8.12 6.25
N TYR A 150 -12.23 8.83 5.48
CA TYR A 150 -12.38 8.57 4.05
C TYR A 150 -11.10 8.87 3.29
N LEU A 151 -10.42 9.97 3.63
CA LEU A 151 -9.10 10.29 3.05
C LEU A 151 -8.09 9.17 3.29
N LEU A 152 -8.06 8.60 4.50
CA LEU A 152 -7.20 7.46 4.82
C LEU A 152 -7.55 6.22 3.97
N LEU A 153 -8.83 5.90 3.81
CA LEU A 153 -9.29 4.77 3.01
C LEU A 153 -9.08 4.98 1.49
N ALA A 154 -9.12 6.23 1.03
CA ALA A 154 -8.90 6.55 -0.38
C ALA A 154 -7.40 6.55 -0.75
N ALA A 155 -6.51 6.74 0.22
CA ALA A 155 -5.07 6.88 -0.02
C ALA A 155 -4.46 5.76 -0.90
N PRO A 156 -4.69 4.45 -0.63
CA PRO A 156 -4.07 3.39 -1.42
C PRO A 156 -4.77 3.12 -2.77
N VAL A 157 -5.89 3.75 -3.09
CA VAL A 157 -6.68 3.42 -4.29
C VAL A 157 -5.87 3.65 -5.57
N LEU A 158 -5.26 4.84 -5.71
CA LEU A 158 -4.43 5.15 -6.87
C LEU A 158 -3.12 4.35 -6.89
N PHE A 159 -2.62 3.98 -5.71
CA PHE A 159 -1.47 3.08 -5.58
C PHE A 159 -1.77 1.69 -6.14
N PHE A 160 -2.85 1.07 -5.70
CA PHE A 160 -3.29 -0.23 -6.18
C PHE A 160 -3.69 -0.21 -7.66
N PHE A 161 -4.36 0.84 -8.10
CA PHE A 161 -4.75 0.98 -9.50
C PHE A 161 -3.53 1.17 -10.40
N GLY A 162 -2.62 2.09 -10.07
CA GLY A 162 -1.46 2.39 -10.91
C GLY A 162 -0.50 1.20 -11.01
N LEU A 163 -0.19 0.52 -9.90
CA LEU A 163 0.69 -0.65 -9.94
C LEU A 163 0.05 -1.86 -10.63
N SER A 164 -1.28 -1.96 -10.67
CA SER A 164 -1.96 -2.97 -11.48
C SER A 164 -1.65 -2.82 -12.97
N PHE A 165 -1.38 -1.62 -13.49
CA PHE A 165 -0.96 -1.46 -14.90
C PHE A 165 0.43 -2.01 -15.18
N VAL A 166 1.31 -2.07 -14.17
CA VAL A 166 2.65 -2.66 -14.36
C VAL A 166 2.61 -4.16 -14.11
N PHE A 167 1.94 -4.58 -13.05
CA PHE A 167 1.98 -5.97 -12.58
C PHE A 167 0.91 -6.85 -13.25
N GLY A 168 -0.20 -6.28 -13.71
CA GLY A 168 -1.33 -6.99 -14.30
C GLY A 168 -0.97 -7.84 -15.52
N PHE A 169 -0.02 -7.36 -16.33
CA PHE A 169 0.41 -8.05 -17.55
C PHE A 169 1.58 -9.02 -17.33
N LYS A 170 2.17 -9.05 -16.13
CA LYS A 170 3.36 -9.85 -15.79
C LYS A 170 4.51 -9.75 -16.80
N SER A 171 4.61 -8.63 -17.51
CA SER A 171 5.59 -8.44 -18.59
C SER A 171 6.76 -7.59 -18.09
N LYS A 172 7.96 -8.18 -18.07
CA LYS A 172 9.20 -7.44 -17.78
C LYS A 172 9.46 -6.39 -18.85
N GLU A 173 9.17 -6.70 -20.11
CA GLU A 173 9.34 -5.79 -21.24
C GLU A 173 8.48 -4.54 -21.06
N LEU A 174 7.21 -4.71 -20.69
CA LEU A 174 6.30 -3.60 -20.38
C LEU A 174 6.86 -2.74 -19.24
N ALA A 175 7.25 -3.38 -18.13
CA ALA A 175 7.82 -2.67 -16.97
C ALA A 175 9.10 -1.88 -17.33
N SER A 176 9.92 -2.42 -18.24
CA SER A 176 11.16 -1.81 -18.71
C SER A 176 11.01 -0.86 -19.89
N THR A 177 9.82 -0.77 -20.48
CA THR A 177 9.56 0.07 -21.66
C THR A 177 9.87 1.53 -21.33
N ILE A 178 10.65 2.18 -22.20
CA ILE A 178 11.03 3.57 -22.04
C ILE A 178 9.86 4.44 -22.51
N VAL A 179 9.39 5.34 -21.64
CA VAL A 179 8.27 6.24 -21.92
C VAL A 179 8.76 7.63 -22.32
N PHE A 180 9.86 8.09 -21.71
CA PHE A 180 10.45 9.39 -22.01
C PHE A 180 11.94 9.41 -21.65
N GLY A 181 12.82 9.70 -22.61
CA GLY A 181 14.27 9.74 -22.39
C GLY A 181 14.81 8.42 -21.82
N ASN A 182 15.26 8.44 -20.56
CA ASN A 182 15.74 7.26 -19.83
C ASN A 182 14.74 6.73 -18.79
N ILE A 183 13.51 7.27 -18.76
CA ILE A 183 12.50 6.92 -17.76
C ILE A 183 11.71 5.69 -18.23
N LYS A 184 11.85 4.60 -17.48
CA LYS A 184 11.08 3.37 -17.67
C LYS A 184 9.66 3.54 -17.13
N LEU A 185 8.69 2.82 -17.73
CA LEU A 185 7.29 2.82 -17.33
C LEU A 185 7.11 2.50 -15.84
N TYR A 186 7.81 1.48 -15.34
CA TYR A 186 7.78 1.13 -13.92
C TYR A 186 8.22 2.30 -13.02
N ALA A 187 9.32 2.99 -13.38
CA ALA A 187 9.84 4.10 -12.58
C ALA A 187 8.86 5.28 -12.56
N LEU A 188 8.25 5.59 -13.71
CA LEU A 188 7.25 6.65 -13.82
C LEU A 188 6.03 6.34 -12.94
N ILE A 189 5.41 5.17 -13.13
CA ILE A 189 4.20 4.78 -12.39
C ILE A 189 4.51 4.73 -10.89
N MET A 190 5.58 4.05 -10.47
CA MET A 190 6.00 3.99 -9.07
C MET A 190 6.16 5.37 -8.46
N THR A 191 6.78 6.31 -9.17
CA THR A 191 7.01 7.67 -8.64
C THR A 191 5.68 8.40 -8.43
N VAL A 192 4.81 8.43 -9.45
CA VAL A 192 3.52 9.12 -9.39
C VAL A 192 2.64 8.55 -8.28
N VAL A 193 2.48 7.22 -8.23
CA VAL A 193 1.58 6.60 -7.26
C VAL A 193 2.07 6.75 -5.82
N ASN A 194 3.38 6.64 -5.57
CA ASN A 194 3.92 6.82 -4.23
C ASN A 194 3.82 8.28 -3.77
N VAL A 195 4.07 9.24 -4.66
CA VAL A 195 3.90 10.66 -4.33
C VAL A 195 2.48 10.94 -3.88
N ILE A 196 1.48 10.50 -4.65
CA ILE A 196 0.07 10.70 -4.30
C ILE A 196 -0.28 9.98 -3.00
N TYR A 197 0.10 8.71 -2.88
CA TYR A 197 -0.16 7.88 -1.71
C TYR A 197 0.36 8.51 -0.42
N TYR A 198 1.66 8.83 -0.35
CA TYR A 198 2.25 9.42 0.84
C TYR A 198 1.78 10.86 1.10
N THR A 199 1.46 11.63 0.05
CA THR A 199 0.84 12.95 0.23
C THR A 199 -0.51 12.83 0.94
N LEU A 200 -1.38 11.93 0.49
CA LEU A 200 -2.71 11.73 1.10
C LEU A 200 -2.59 11.27 2.56
N LEU A 201 -1.62 10.38 2.85
CA LEU A 201 -1.34 9.97 4.23
C LEU A 201 -0.86 11.14 5.10
N ASN A 202 0.05 11.98 4.60
CA ASN A 202 0.52 13.15 5.34
C ASN A 202 -0.61 14.17 5.58
N ILE A 203 -1.50 14.40 4.61
CA ILE A 203 -2.68 15.26 4.80
C ILE A 203 -3.60 14.65 5.87
N TYR A 204 -3.83 13.34 5.86
CA TYR A 204 -4.62 12.64 6.88
C TYR A 204 -4.02 12.82 8.27
N ILE A 205 -2.71 12.61 8.43
CA ILE A 205 -1.97 12.76 9.69
C ILE A 205 -2.08 14.20 10.20
N PHE A 206 -1.86 15.18 9.33
CA PHE A 206 -1.98 16.61 9.66
C PHE A 206 -3.37 16.96 10.19
N ARG A 207 -4.43 16.48 9.52
CA ARG A 207 -5.81 16.73 9.94
C ARG A 207 -6.14 16.08 11.28
N GLU A 208 -5.70 14.84 11.53
CA GLU A 208 -5.90 14.19 12.85
C GLU A 208 -5.13 14.89 13.97
N LYS A 209 -3.92 15.40 13.68
CA LYS A 209 -3.11 16.17 14.63
C LYS A 209 -3.79 17.47 15.02
N ARG A 210 -4.26 18.23 14.03
CA ARG A 210 -4.97 19.48 14.26
C ARG A 210 -6.23 19.26 15.10
N ALA A 211 -6.98 18.20 14.84
CA ALA A 211 -8.18 17.85 15.59
C ALA A 211 -7.92 17.38 17.03
N GLN A 212 -6.69 17.06 17.43
CA GLN A 212 -6.34 16.71 18.81
C GLN A 212 -5.96 17.93 19.67
N HIS A 213 -5.69 19.07 19.03
CA HIS A 213 -5.31 20.32 19.69
C HIS A 213 -6.43 21.37 19.69
N VAL A 214 -7.63 20.98 19.24
CA VAL A 214 -8.89 21.74 19.36
C VAL A 214 -9.73 21.04 20.42
#